data_AF-A0A524E116-F1
#
_entry.id   AF-A0A524E116-F1
#
_cell.length_a   1.000
_cell.length_b   1.000
_cell.length_c   1.000
_cell.angle_alpha   90.00
_cell.angle_beta   90.00
_cell.angle_gamma   90.00
#
_symmetry.space_group_name_H-M   'P 1'
#
loop_
_entity.id
_entity.type
_entity.pdbx_description
1 polymer ?
#
loop_
_entity_poly.entity_id
_entity_poly.type
_entity_poly.pdbx_seq_one_letter_code
_entity_poly.pdbx_strand_id
1 'polypeptide(L)'
;YIENHLRFVDDVEEPPKIFGVNYFLKDEDGKYLNGKQDKRIWLKWMERRIHGEFEALETPVGLIPRFADLKRLFRDVLDKEYTVEQYRNQFKIRVPELLKKIERVSSKYREDVEEVPEELFVILNAQRNRLLTAQAKYGDYIEPRVFDVVTVCCH
;
A
#
# COMPACT_ATOMS: atom_id res chain seq x y z
N TYR A 1 -17.88 15.71 4.66
CA TYR A 1 -17.12 14.62 5.34
C TYR A 1 -15.71 14.45 4.76
N ILE A 2 -15.56 14.27 3.45
CA ILE A 2 -14.24 14.13 2.81
C ILE A 2 -13.42 15.41 2.94
N GLU A 3 -14.05 16.57 2.70
CA GLU A 3 -13.41 17.88 2.89
C GLU A 3 -12.88 18.07 4.33
N ASN A 4 -13.64 17.65 5.35
CA ASN A 4 -13.17 17.71 6.74
C ASN A 4 -11.91 16.86 6.98
N HIS A 5 -11.72 15.73 6.29
CA HIS A 5 -10.50 14.93 6.41
C HIS A 5 -9.31 15.60 5.72
N LEU A 6 -9.55 16.32 4.62
CA LEU A 6 -8.50 17.08 3.93
C LEU A 6 -8.04 18.26 4.79
N ARG A 7 -8.97 18.98 5.40
CA ARG A 7 -8.69 20.17 6.23
C ARG A 7 -8.17 19.84 7.63
N PHE A 8 -8.45 18.64 8.15
CA PHE A 8 -7.98 18.21 9.48
C PHE A 8 -6.45 18.23 9.62
N VAL A 9 -5.73 18.11 8.50
CA VAL A 9 -4.26 18.07 8.50
C VAL A 9 -3.64 19.46 8.57
N ASP A 10 -4.38 20.51 8.20
CA ASP A 10 -3.86 21.88 8.05
C ASP A 10 -3.43 22.49 9.39
N ASP A 11 -4.05 22.05 10.49
CA ASP A 11 -3.80 22.54 11.86
C ASP A 11 -2.98 21.57 12.73
N VAL A 12 -2.37 20.53 12.14
CA VAL A 12 -1.63 19.50 12.88
C VAL A 12 -0.14 19.58 12.57
N GLU A 13 0.67 19.94 13.56
CA GLU A 13 2.14 20.06 13.43
C GLU A 13 2.81 18.75 13.00
N GLU A 14 2.33 17.61 13.52
CA GLU A 14 2.83 16.27 13.18
C GLU A 14 1.68 15.35 12.74
N PRO A 15 1.30 15.37 11.46
CA PRO A 15 0.15 14.60 10.99
C PRO A 15 0.45 13.09 11.03
N PRO A 16 -0.53 12.26 11.46
CA PRO A 16 -0.32 10.82 11.56
C PRO A 16 -0.13 10.18 10.19
N LYS A 17 0.81 9.22 10.11
CA LYS A 17 1.01 8.41 8.89
C LYS A 17 -0.19 7.51 8.65
N ILE A 18 -0.75 7.55 7.43
CA ILE A 18 -1.88 6.71 7.01
C ILE A 18 -1.37 5.42 6.37
N PHE A 19 -1.91 4.27 6.78
CA PHE A 19 -1.55 2.96 6.23
C PHE A 19 -2.75 2.24 5.62
N GLY A 20 -2.57 1.72 4.41
CA GLY A 20 -3.54 0.84 3.75
C GLY A 20 -3.20 -0.64 3.98
N VAL A 21 -4.15 -1.43 4.49
CA VAL A 21 -3.96 -2.87 4.71
C VAL A 21 -4.98 -3.69 3.94
N ASN A 22 -4.57 -4.89 3.51
CA ASN A 22 -5.47 -5.87 2.90
C ASN A 22 -5.22 -7.27 3.48
N TYR A 23 -5.99 -7.64 4.50
CA TYR A 23 -5.93 -8.96 5.13
C TYR A 23 -6.66 -10.05 4.35
N PHE A 24 -7.49 -9.67 3.37
CA PHE A 24 -8.38 -10.56 2.63
C PHE A 24 -7.85 -10.91 1.25
N LEU A 25 -6.59 -10.57 0.95
CA LEU A 25 -5.96 -10.92 -0.31
C LEU A 25 -5.92 -12.44 -0.47
N LYS A 26 -6.33 -12.92 -1.64
CA LYS A 26 -6.36 -14.33 -2.01
C LYS A 26 -5.41 -14.60 -3.17
N ASP A 27 -4.91 -15.84 -3.24
CA ASP A 27 -4.23 -16.36 -4.42
C ASP A 27 -5.23 -16.80 -5.51
N GLU A 28 -4.70 -17.37 -6.59
CA GLU A 28 -5.44 -17.83 -7.75
C GLU A 28 -6.37 -19.01 -7.42
N ASP A 29 -6.03 -19.79 -6.38
CA ASP A 29 -6.86 -20.88 -5.85
C ASP A 29 -7.91 -20.40 -4.83
N GLY A 30 -8.00 -19.09 -4.59
CA GLY A 30 -8.94 -18.48 -3.66
C GLY A 30 -8.57 -18.62 -2.18
N LYS A 31 -7.36 -19.07 -1.87
CA LYS A 31 -6.84 -19.21 -0.51
C LYS A 31 -6.27 -17.90 -0.02
N TYR A 32 -6.53 -17.58 1.26
CA TYR A 32 -6.02 -16.35 1.87
C TYR A 32 -4.49 -16.37 1.98
N LEU A 33 -3.88 -15.26 1.57
CA LEU A 33 -2.44 -15.04 1.67
C LEU A 33 -1.99 -14.61 3.07
N ASN A 34 -2.91 -14.28 3.97
CA ASN A 34 -2.62 -13.87 5.34
C ASN A 34 -3.17 -14.90 6.34
N GLY A 35 -2.36 -15.22 7.35
CA GLY A 35 -2.81 -15.92 8.54
C GLY A 35 -3.53 -15.00 9.53
N LYS A 36 -4.37 -15.55 10.40
CA LYS A 36 -5.11 -14.79 11.42
C LYS A 36 -4.21 -13.98 12.37
N GLN A 37 -3.00 -14.48 12.63
CA GLN A 37 -2.03 -13.87 13.54
C GLN A 37 -1.08 -12.88 12.85
N ASP A 38 -1.02 -12.88 11.51
CA ASP A 38 -0.09 -12.07 10.72
C ASP A 38 -0.36 -10.56 10.92
N LYS A 39 -1.57 -10.18 11.38
CA LYS A 39 -1.91 -8.81 11.82
C LYS A 39 -0.92 -8.19 12.80
N ARG A 40 -0.31 -9.00 13.67
CA ARG A 40 0.70 -8.53 14.63
C ARG A 40 1.96 -8.04 13.91
N ILE A 41 2.33 -8.69 12.81
CA ILE A 41 3.49 -8.31 11.99
C ILE A 41 3.24 -6.96 11.31
N TRP A 42 2.05 -6.78 10.74
CA TRP A 42 1.69 -5.55 10.04
C TRP A 42 1.71 -4.34 10.97
N LEU A 43 1.14 -4.47 12.17
CA LEU A 43 1.19 -3.43 13.19
C LEU A 43 2.63 -3.14 13.65
N LYS A 44 3.47 -4.17 13.81
CA LYS A 44 4.88 -3.98 14.17
C LYS A 44 5.69 -3.32 13.06
N TRP A 45 5.41 -3.62 11.79
CA TRP A 45 6.06 -2.91 10.69
C TRP A 45 5.65 -1.42 10.65
N MET A 46 4.36 -1.12 10.87
CA MET A 46 3.89 0.27 10.93
C MET A 46 4.54 1.05 12.08
N GLU A 47 4.61 0.47 13.28
CA GLU A 47 5.30 1.06 14.44
C GLU A 47 6.75 1.45 14.07
N ARG A 48 7.51 0.51 13.49
CA ARG A 48 8.90 0.74 13.07
C ARG A 48 9.01 1.82 11.98
N ARG A 49 8.04 1.89 11.05
CA ARG A 49 7.99 2.96 10.03
C ARG A 49 7.63 4.32 10.60
N ILE A 50 6.80 4.37 11.65
CA ILE A 50 6.45 5.62 12.34
C ILE A 50 7.71 6.21 12.97
N HIS A 51 8.47 5.41 13.70
CA HIS A 51 9.73 5.82 14.34
C HIS A 51 10.94 5.94 13.40
N GLY A 52 10.75 5.72 12.10
CA GLY A 52 11.84 5.88 11.12
C GLY A 52 12.90 4.77 11.16
N GLU A 53 12.58 3.62 11.75
CA GLU A 53 13.53 2.52 11.92
C GLU A 53 13.63 1.62 10.69
N PHE A 54 12.57 1.54 9.89
CA PHE A 54 12.51 0.72 8.68
C PHE A 54 12.43 1.58 7.42
N GLU A 55 13.12 1.13 6.38
CA GLU A 55 12.98 1.63 5.01
C GLU A 55 11.71 1.05 4.35
N ALA A 56 11.44 1.46 3.12
CA ALA A 56 10.36 0.90 2.31
C ALA A 56 10.73 0.84 0.84
N LEU A 57 9.95 0.11 0.05
CA LEU A 57 10.04 0.18 -1.41
C LEU A 57 9.02 1.19 -1.91
N GLU A 58 9.45 2.07 -2.82
CA GLU A 58 8.57 3.02 -3.47
C GLU A 58 7.86 2.40 -4.68
N THR A 59 6.53 2.34 -4.63
CA THR A 59 5.71 1.74 -5.69
C THR A 59 4.68 2.75 -6.22
N PRO A 60 4.05 2.48 -7.37
CA PRO A 60 2.98 3.33 -7.90
C PRO A 60 1.79 3.55 -6.94
N VAL A 61 1.60 2.63 -5.98
CA VAL A 61 0.54 2.67 -4.97
C VAL A 61 0.99 3.16 -3.60
N GLY A 62 2.22 3.68 -3.49
CA GLY A 62 2.82 4.14 -2.24
C GLY A 62 3.92 3.21 -1.74
N LEU A 63 4.19 3.29 -0.44
CA LEU A 63 5.29 2.57 0.19
C LEU A 63 4.87 1.16 0.63
N ILE A 64 5.66 0.15 0.28
CA ILE A 64 5.47 -1.23 0.74
C ILE A 64 6.67 -1.70 1.58
N PRO A 65 6.48 -2.66 2.51
CA PRO A 65 7.56 -3.23 3.29
C PRO A 65 8.62 -3.92 2.42
N ARG A 66 9.88 -3.90 2.87
CA ARG A 66 10.93 -4.76 2.33
C ARG A 66 10.76 -6.20 2.81
N PHE A 67 11.13 -7.16 1.96
CA PHE A 67 11.12 -8.58 2.33
C PHE A 67 11.95 -8.88 3.59
N ALA A 68 13.14 -8.28 3.70
CA ALA A 68 14.05 -8.52 4.82
C ALA A 68 13.43 -8.17 6.17
N ASP A 69 12.74 -7.02 6.24
CA ASP A 69 12.09 -6.54 7.46
C ASP A 69 10.96 -7.47 7.87
N LEU A 70 10.11 -7.87 6.91
CA LEU A 70 9.04 -8.82 7.19
C LEU A 70 9.57 -10.17 7.62
N LYS A 71 10.57 -10.70 6.91
CA LYS A 71 11.19 -11.98 7.26
C LYS A 71 11.69 -11.99 8.70
N ARG A 72 12.36 -10.91 9.11
CA ARG A 72 12.80 -10.72 10.50
C ARG A 72 11.61 -10.65 11.46
N LEU A 73 10.62 -9.81 11.19
CA LEU A 73 9.46 -9.66 12.08
C LEU A 73 8.67 -10.97 12.24
N PHE A 74 8.46 -11.73 11.16
CA PHE A 74 7.77 -13.03 11.22
C PHE A 74 8.53 -14.03 12.08
N ARG A 75 9.87 -14.05 11.99
CA ARG A 75 10.71 -14.87 12.86
C ARG A 75 10.63 -14.40 14.32
N ASP A 76 10.84 -13.11 14.57
CA ASP A 76 10.99 -12.56 15.92
C ASP A 76 9.66 -12.56 16.71
N VAL A 77 8.52 -12.37 16.04
CA VAL A 77 7.21 -12.16 16.70
C VAL A 77 6.34 -13.42 16.70
N LEU A 78 6.45 -14.25 15.66
CA LEU A 78 5.58 -15.42 15.47
C LEU A 78 6.35 -16.75 15.40
N ASP A 79 7.68 -16.73 15.49
CA ASP A 79 8.57 -17.87 15.22
C ASP A 79 8.17 -18.64 13.95
N LYS A 80 7.86 -17.87 12.90
CA LYS A 80 7.35 -18.39 11.63
C LYS A 80 8.31 -18.05 10.51
N GLU A 81 8.51 -18.99 9.61
CA GLU A 81 9.20 -18.72 8.36
C GLU A 81 8.30 -17.92 7.41
N TYR A 82 8.86 -16.83 6.86
CA TYR A 82 8.22 -16.00 5.85
C TYR A 82 9.04 -16.06 4.56
N THR A 83 8.42 -16.59 3.51
CA THR A 83 9.11 -16.93 2.26
C THR A 83 9.05 -15.78 1.25
N VAL A 84 10.01 -15.77 0.32
CA VAL A 84 10.01 -14.80 -0.79
C VAL A 84 8.74 -14.94 -1.63
N GLU A 85 8.23 -16.15 -1.80
CA GLU A 85 7.00 -16.40 -2.56
C GLU A 85 5.77 -15.79 -1.89
N GLN A 86 5.63 -15.93 -0.57
CA GLN A 86 4.57 -15.27 0.20
C GLN A 86 4.64 -13.76 0.02
N TYR A 87 5.84 -13.19 0.11
CA TYR A 87 6.08 -11.78 -0.11
C TYR A 87 5.69 -11.31 -1.52
N ARG A 88 6.14 -12.03 -2.55
CA ARG A 88 5.79 -11.73 -3.95
C ARG A 88 4.29 -11.77 -4.17
N ASN A 89 3.61 -12.81 -3.69
CA ASN A 89 2.17 -12.95 -3.86
C ASN A 89 1.38 -11.85 -3.12
N GLN A 90 1.85 -11.43 -1.95
CA GLN A 90 1.21 -10.37 -1.17
C GLN A 90 1.43 -8.98 -1.78
N PHE A 91 2.64 -8.68 -2.25
CA PHE A 91 3.03 -7.32 -2.64
C PHE A 91 3.20 -7.11 -4.15
N LYS A 92 2.97 -8.12 -5.01
CA LYS A 92 2.94 -7.92 -6.47
C LYS A 92 1.91 -6.85 -6.84
N ILE A 93 2.32 -5.89 -7.65
CA ILE A 93 1.45 -4.83 -8.15
C ILE A 93 0.68 -5.40 -9.34
N ARG A 94 -0.64 -5.54 -9.17
CA ARG A 94 -1.56 -6.07 -10.18
C ARG A 94 -2.21 -4.87 -10.87
N VAL A 95 -1.55 -4.35 -11.90
CA VAL A 95 -1.90 -3.04 -12.49
C VAL A 95 -3.32 -3.03 -13.07
N PRO A 96 -3.76 -4.03 -13.86
CA PRO A 96 -5.13 -4.03 -14.40
C PRO A 96 -6.21 -3.93 -13.32
N GLU A 97 -6.05 -4.64 -12.20
CA GLU A 97 -7.00 -4.67 -11.08
C GLU A 97 -7.00 -3.36 -10.29
N LEU A 98 -5.81 -2.74 -10.14
CA LEU A 98 -5.69 -1.44 -9.49
C LEU A 98 -6.31 -0.33 -10.34
N LEU A 99 -6.12 -0.35 -11.66
CA LEU A 99 -6.76 0.59 -12.58
C LEU A 99 -8.29 0.44 -12.55
N LYS A 100 -8.80 -0.80 -12.65
CA LYS A 100 -10.24 -1.09 -12.50
C LYS A 100 -10.79 -0.62 -11.15
N LYS A 101 -10.02 -0.77 -10.07
CA LYS A 101 -10.39 -0.26 -8.74
C LYS A 101 -10.51 1.26 -8.76
N ILE A 102 -9.55 1.99 -9.34
CA ILE A 102 -9.58 3.45 -9.43
C ILE A 102 -10.80 3.91 -10.25
N GLU A 103 -11.09 3.25 -11.37
CA GLU A 103 -12.25 3.57 -12.21
C GLU A 103 -13.56 3.38 -11.44
N ARG A 104 -13.75 2.21 -10.83
CA ARG A 104 -14.93 1.91 -10.02
C ARG A 104 -15.13 2.90 -8.88
N VAL A 105 -14.04 3.25 -8.17
CA VAL A 105 -14.07 4.25 -7.10
C VAL A 105 -14.46 5.61 -7.65
N SER A 106 -13.83 6.05 -8.74
CA SER A 106 -14.11 7.34 -9.38
C SER A 106 -15.56 7.46 -9.84
N SER A 107 -16.11 6.42 -10.49
CA SER A 107 -17.51 6.42 -10.93
C SER A 107 -18.47 6.51 -9.76
N LYS A 108 -18.25 5.68 -8.73
CA LYS A 108 -19.12 5.67 -7.54
C LYS A 108 -19.18 7.03 -6.85
N TYR A 109 -18.04 7.70 -6.70
CA TYR A 109 -18.02 9.03 -6.09
C TYR A 109 -18.71 10.09 -6.95
N ARG A 110 -18.63 10.01 -8.28
CA ARG A 110 -19.33 10.96 -9.16
C ARG A 110 -20.85 10.74 -9.20
N GLU A 111 -21.29 9.50 -9.05
CA GLU A 111 -22.72 9.14 -9.14
C GLU A 111 -23.44 9.31 -7.79
N ASP A 112 -22.81 8.88 -6.69
CA ASP A 112 -23.50 8.73 -5.40
C ASP A 112 -23.26 9.89 -4.43
N VAL A 113 -22.36 10.82 -4.74
CA VAL A 113 -21.95 11.87 -3.80
C VAL A 113 -22.03 13.24 -4.46
N GLU A 114 -22.92 14.08 -3.93
CA GLU A 114 -23.28 15.38 -4.49
C GLU A 114 -22.13 16.40 -4.45
N GLU A 115 -21.31 16.37 -3.38
CA GLU A 115 -20.19 17.30 -3.18
C GLU A 115 -18.90 16.53 -2.87
N VAL A 116 -18.22 16.07 -3.93
CA VAL A 116 -16.89 15.43 -3.81
C VAL A 116 -15.80 16.45 -4.10
N PRO A 117 -14.82 16.65 -3.19
CA PRO A 117 -13.68 17.52 -3.44
C PRO A 117 -12.91 17.09 -4.70
N GLU A 118 -12.56 18.06 -5.56
CA GLU A 118 -11.83 17.79 -6.81
C GLU A 118 -10.46 17.18 -6.55
N GLU A 119 -9.84 17.52 -5.41
CA GLU A 119 -8.58 16.99 -4.93
C GLU A 119 -8.56 15.45 -4.89
N LEU A 120 -9.69 14.81 -4.57
CA LEU A 120 -9.80 13.36 -4.60
C LEU A 120 -9.51 12.81 -6.00
N PHE A 121 -10.10 13.41 -7.03
CA PHE A 121 -9.91 12.96 -8.41
C PHE A 121 -8.52 13.29 -8.93
N VAL A 122 -7.91 14.39 -8.49
CA VAL A 122 -6.50 14.70 -8.78
C VAL A 122 -5.58 13.59 -8.24
N ILE A 123 -5.77 13.18 -6.99
CA ILE A 123 -4.97 12.12 -6.36
C ILE A 123 -5.18 10.76 -7.06
N LEU A 124 -6.44 10.41 -7.38
CA LEU A 124 -6.76 9.17 -8.09
C LEU A 124 -6.15 9.13 -9.49
N ASN A 125 -6.20 10.25 -10.22
CA ASN A 125 -5.58 10.38 -11.54
C ASN A 125 -4.05 10.33 -11.48
N ALA A 126 -3.44 10.95 -10.46
CA ALA A 126 -1.99 10.86 -10.26
C ALA A 126 -1.55 9.40 -9.99
N GLN A 127 -2.30 8.67 -9.17
CA GLN A 127 -2.04 7.24 -8.95
C GLN A 127 -2.24 6.42 -10.23
N ARG A 128 -3.30 6.68 -10.99
CA ARG A 128 -3.56 6.05 -12.30
C ARG A 128 -2.38 6.25 -13.25
N ASN A 129 -1.85 7.46 -13.34
CA ASN A 129 -0.71 7.76 -14.21
C ASN A 129 0.56 7.02 -13.79
N ARG A 130 0.88 6.98 -12.48
CA ARG A 130 2.01 6.17 -11.98
C ARG A 130 1.86 4.69 -12.33
N LEU A 131 0.64 4.16 -12.23
CA LEU A 131 0.34 2.77 -12.60
C LEU A 131 0.55 2.52 -14.09
N LEU A 132 0.05 3.39 -14.97
CA LEU A 132 0.24 3.27 -16.42
C LEU A 132 1.72 3.38 -16.82
N THR A 133 2.47 4.29 -16.21
CA THR A 133 3.92 4.40 -16.42
C THR A 133 4.65 3.13 -16.00
N ALA A 134 4.29 2.57 -14.82
CA ALA A 134 4.89 1.33 -14.36
C ALA A 134 4.49 0.13 -15.22
N GLN A 135 3.24 0.09 -15.71
CA GLN A 135 2.76 -0.95 -16.63
C GLN A 135 3.53 -0.94 -17.94
N ALA A 136 3.74 0.24 -18.53
CA ALA A 136 4.52 0.38 -19.76
C ALA A 136 5.97 -0.11 -19.60
N LYS A 137 6.54 0.02 -18.39
CA LYS A 137 7.93 -0.36 -18.10
C LYS A 137 8.08 -1.83 -17.70
N TYR A 138 7.15 -2.38 -16.93
CA TYR A 138 7.31 -3.67 -16.25
C TYR A 138 6.20 -4.69 -16.55
N GLY A 139 5.16 -4.30 -17.29
CA GLY A 139 4.01 -5.14 -17.60
C GLY A 139 2.90 -5.10 -16.54
N ASP A 140 1.92 -5.99 -16.68
CA ASP A 140 0.68 -5.99 -15.89
C ASP A 140 0.87 -6.42 -14.43
N TYR A 141 1.83 -7.30 -14.18
CA TYR A 141 2.10 -7.88 -12.86
C TYR A 141 3.54 -7.61 -12.47
N ILE A 142 3.74 -6.61 -11.60
CA ILE A 142 5.05 -6.09 -11.27
C ILE A 142 5.54 -6.67 -9.95
N GLU A 143 6.71 -7.30 -10.00
CA GLU A 143 7.38 -7.88 -8.85
C GLU A 143 7.98 -6.80 -7.93
N PRO A 144 7.84 -6.90 -6.59
CA PRO A 144 8.35 -5.87 -5.67
C PRO A 144 9.85 -5.55 -5.84
N ARG A 145 10.65 -6.54 -6.27
CA ARG A 145 12.11 -6.42 -6.39
C ARG A 145 12.59 -5.38 -7.41
N VAL A 146 11.71 -4.88 -8.29
CA VAL A 146 12.08 -3.90 -9.32
C VAL A 146 11.99 -2.46 -8.83
N PHE A 147 11.47 -2.26 -7.62
CA PHE A 147 11.28 -0.95 -7.02
C PHE A 147 12.47 -0.55 -6.15
N ASP A 148 12.71 0.75 -6.09
CA ASP A 148 13.80 1.32 -5.34
C ASP A 148 13.49 1.38 -3.84
N VAL A 149 14.54 1.22 -3.04
CA VAL A 149 14.46 1.39 -1.59
C VAL A 149 14.52 2.88 -1.28
N VAL A 150 13.54 3.37 -0.53
CA VAL A 150 13.55 4.73 0.02
C VAL A 150 13.97 4.69 1.48
N THR A 151 15.02 5.44 1.78
CA THR A 151 15.48 5.67 3.14
C THR A 151 14.48 6.54 3.89
N VAL A 152 14.47 6.44 5.21
CA VAL A 152 13.73 7.39 6.03
C VAL A 152 14.50 8.71 5.94
N CYS A 153 13.96 9.72 5.26
CA CYS A 153 14.50 11.06 5.37
C CYS A 153 14.42 11.48 6.84
N CYS A 154 15.58 11.70 7.48
CA CYS A 154 15.67 12.42 8.73
C CYS A 154 14.99 13.78 8.51
N HIS A 155 13.87 14.03 9.20
CA HIS A 155 13.43 15.39 9.47
C HIS A 155 14.32 15.96 10.57
#